data_AF-A0A4V2LXI3-F1
#
_entry.id   AF-A0A4V2LXI3-F1
#
_cell.length_a   1.000
_cell.length_b   1.000
_cell.length_c   1.000
_cell.angle_alpha   90.00
_cell.angle_beta   90.00
_cell.angle_gamma   90.00
#
_symmetry.space_group_name_H-M   'P 1'
#
loop_
_entity.id
_entity.type
_entity.pdbx_description
1 polymer ?
#
loop_
_entity_poly.entity_id
_entity_poly.type
_entity_poly.pdbx_seq_one_letter_code
_entity_poly.pdbx_strand_id
1 'polypeptide(L)'
;MSDDTDLRVRHLDTLQATIGRLSQHSFTIRGWTVTVVSAVFALLTTQSGASSHVTLLALLPTAIFWGLDAYYLHQERLYRRLYAAAANRLTDPASPDVIPFDMNTTPFRATTPSWVRTLVTPTVAAIPVVLTFAILATWMVAVAADR
;
A
#
# COMPACT_ATOMS: atom_id res chain seq x y z
N MET A 1 26.13 -29.25 9.32
CA MET A 1 25.01 -28.76 10.15
C MET A 1 25.04 -27.24 10.33
N SER A 2 26.21 -26.58 10.46
CA SER A 2 26.27 -25.10 10.57
C SER A 2 25.85 -24.38 9.28
N ASP A 3 26.21 -24.93 8.11
CA ASP A 3 25.99 -24.28 6.82
C ASP A 3 24.50 -24.07 6.47
N ASP A 4 23.63 -25.06 6.75
CA ASP A 4 22.18 -24.91 6.53
C ASP A 4 21.56 -23.82 7.41
N THR A 5 21.96 -23.78 8.69
CA THR A 5 21.51 -22.74 9.61
C THR A 5 21.97 -21.35 9.14
N ASP A 6 23.21 -21.23 8.66
CA ASP A 6 23.75 -19.98 8.13
C ASP A 6 22.97 -19.50 6.89
N LEU A 7 22.63 -20.41 5.97
CA LEU A 7 21.79 -20.10 4.80
C LEU A 7 20.39 -19.61 5.22
N ARG A 8 19.79 -20.24 6.23
CA ARG A 8 18.46 -19.88 6.75
C ARG A 8 18.47 -18.53 7.49
N VAL A 9 19.51 -18.23 8.27
CA VAL A 9 19.67 -16.91 8.90
C VAL A 9 19.81 -15.82 7.84
N ARG A 10 20.65 -16.03 6.82
CA ARG A 10 20.78 -15.09 5.67
C ARG A 10 19.45 -14.91 4.91
N HIS A 11 18.66 -15.98 4.81
CA HIS A 11 17.33 -15.90 4.22
C HIS A 11 16.41 -14.97 5.03
N LEU A 12 16.39 -15.09 6.37
CA LEU A 12 15.63 -14.18 7.23
C LEU A 12 16.07 -12.72 7.06
N ASP A 13 17.37 -12.46 6.97
CA ASP A 13 17.88 -11.10 6.73
C ASP A 13 17.40 -10.55 5.38
N THR A 14 17.39 -11.39 4.34
CA THR A 14 16.91 -11.03 3.00
C THR A 14 15.40 -10.71 3.00
N LEU A 15 14.61 -11.52 3.71
CA LEU A 15 13.19 -11.26 3.90
C LEU A 15 12.94 -9.97 4.68
N GLN A 16 13.69 -9.73 5.77
CA GLN A 16 13.58 -8.53 6.58
C GLN A 16 13.93 -7.28 5.77
N ALA A 17 14.98 -7.32 4.96
CA ALA A 17 15.34 -6.23 4.05
C ALA A 17 14.22 -5.96 3.03
N THR A 18 13.58 -7.01 2.51
CA THR A 18 12.45 -6.89 1.57
C THR A 18 11.23 -6.26 2.25
N ILE A 19 10.89 -6.70 3.47
CA ILE A 19 9.80 -6.13 4.28
C ILE A 19 10.05 -4.64 4.53
N GLY A 20 11.29 -4.26 4.92
CA GLY A 20 11.66 -2.87 5.15
C GLY A 20 11.55 -1.99 3.89
N ARG A 21 11.91 -2.54 2.72
CA ARG A 21 11.71 -1.83 1.44
C ARG A 21 10.22 -1.64 1.14
N LEU A 22 9.38 -2.64 1.37
CA LEU A 22 7.93 -2.54 1.15
C LEU A 22 7.27 -1.50 2.07
N SER A 23 7.65 -1.48 3.36
CA SER A 23 7.15 -0.46 4.29
C SER A 23 7.58 0.95 3.87
N GLN A 24 8.83 1.10 3.40
CA GLN A 24 9.32 2.39 2.91
C GLN A 24 8.58 2.85 1.65
N HIS A 25 8.29 1.95 0.71
CA HIS A 25 7.50 2.27 -0.48
C HIS A 25 6.07 2.71 -0.12
N SER A 26 5.40 2.01 0.80
CA SER A 26 4.06 2.40 1.28
C SER A 26 4.09 3.78 1.95
N PHE A 27 5.06 4.04 2.84
CA PHE A 27 5.21 5.35 3.49
C PHE A 27 5.46 6.48 2.46
N THR A 28 6.33 6.22 1.48
CA THR A 28 6.65 7.16 0.41
C THR A 28 5.38 7.51 -0.40
N ILE A 29 4.59 6.50 -0.77
CA ILE A 29 3.32 6.71 -1.51
C ILE A 29 2.34 7.57 -0.72
N ARG A 30 2.18 7.32 0.59
CA ARG A 30 1.30 8.14 1.45
C ARG A 30 1.73 9.60 1.45
N GLY A 31 3.04 9.87 1.53
CA GLY A 31 3.58 11.23 1.45
C GLY A 31 3.29 11.90 0.11
N TRP A 32 3.61 11.22 -1.00
CA TRP A 32 3.38 11.75 -2.35
C TRP A 32 1.90 11.92 -2.71
N THR A 33 1.02 11.13 -2.11
CA THR A 33 -0.43 11.26 -2.31
C THR A 33 -0.90 12.66 -2.00
N VAL A 34 -0.55 13.20 -0.82
CA VAL A 34 -0.98 14.54 -0.40
C VAL A 34 -0.41 15.60 -1.34
N THR A 35 0.88 15.51 -1.68
CA THR A 35 1.55 16.51 -2.53
C THR A 35 0.98 16.53 -3.95
N VAL A 36 0.89 15.38 -4.61
CA VAL A 36 0.43 15.31 -6.01
C VAL A 36 -1.06 15.63 -6.11
N VAL A 37 -1.88 15.09 -5.21
CA VAL A 37 -3.33 15.37 -5.23
C VAL A 37 -3.59 16.84 -4.96
N SER A 38 -2.91 17.46 -3.98
CA SER A 38 -3.09 18.90 -3.69
C SER A 38 -2.64 19.78 -4.84
N ALA A 39 -1.52 19.45 -5.51
CA ALA A 39 -1.03 20.21 -6.66
C ALA A 39 -2.00 20.12 -7.86
N VAL A 40 -2.47 18.91 -8.19
CA VAL A 40 -3.45 18.70 -9.26
C VAL A 40 -4.76 19.39 -8.90
N PHE A 41 -5.23 19.24 -7.66
CA PHE A 41 -6.45 19.89 -7.18
C PHE A 41 -6.38 21.41 -7.30
N ALA A 42 -5.32 22.04 -6.79
CA ALA A 42 -5.12 23.49 -6.88
C ALA A 42 -5.11 23.96 -8.34
N LEU A 43 -4.40 23.25 -9.22
CA LEU A 43 -4.34 23.56 -10.65
C LEU A 43 -5.71 23.51 -11.32
N LEU A 44 -6.53 22.51 -10.98
CA LEU A 44 -7.87 22.35 -11.55
C LEU A 44 -8.88 23.37 -11.00
N THR A 45 -8.70 23.83 -9.76
CA THR A 45 -9.57 24.86 -9.15
C THR A 45 -9.25 26.29 -9.59
N THR A 46 -8.02 26.55 -10.06
CA THR A 46 -7.56 27.90 -10.42
C THR A 46 -7.74 28.22 -11.90
N GLN A 47 -8.06 27.23 -12.74
CA GLN A 47 -8.35 27.47 -14.16
C GLN A 47 -9.73 28.11 -14.34
N SER A 48 -9.73 29.43 -14.57
CA SER A 48 -10.91 30.21 -14.94
C SER A 48 -11.54 29.67 -16.24
N GLY A 49 -12.84 29.34 -16.19
CA GLY A 49 -13.61 28.87 -17.35
C GLY A 49 -13.64 27.35 -17.56
N ALA A 50 -12.97 26.58 -16.69
CA ALA A 50 -13.15 25.14 -16.65
C ALA A 50 -14.53 24.79 -16.08
N SER A 51 -15.21 23.82 -16.68
CA SER A 51 -16.44 23.26 -16.09
C SER A 51 -16.16 22.79 -14.67
N SER A 52 -17.09 23.03 -13.75
CA SER A 52 -17.01 22.53 -12.37
C SER A 52 -16.69 21.03 -12.28
N HIS A 53 -17.05 20.24 -13.29
CA HIS A 53 -16.72 18.81 -13.38
C HIS A 53 -15.22 18.50 -13.55
N VAL A 54 -14.39 19.44 -14.02
CA VAL A 54 -12.94 19.26 -14.23
C VAL A 54 -12.22 19.00 -12.91
N THR A 55 -12.70 19.56 -11.79
CA THR A 55 -12.12 19.32 -10.45
C THR A 55 -12.19 17.84 -10.03
N LEU A 56 -13.12 17.06 -10.58
CA LEU A 56 -13.23 15.61 -10.32
C LEU A 56 -12.04 14.82 -10.86
N LEU A 57 -11.25 15.37 -11.80
CA LEU A 57 -10.02 14.73 -12.28
C LEU A 57 -8.97 14.55 -11.17
N ALA A 58 -9.02 15.34 -10.09
CA ALA A 58 -8.17 15.13 -8.91
C ALA A 58 -8.45 13.81 -8.17
N LEU A 59 -9.60 13.17 -8.42
CA LEU A 59 -9.92 11.85 -7.87
C LEU A 59 -9.08 10.74 -8.52
N LEU A 60 -8.60 10.91 -9.76
CA LEU A 60 -7.78 9.90 -10.45
C LEU A 60 -6.46 9.61 -9.72
N PRO A 61 -5.56 10.59 -9.46
CA PRO A 61 -4.35 10.33 -8.71
C PRO A 61 -4.66 9.84 -7.29
N THR A 62 -5.73 10.34 -6.67
CA THR A 62 -6.18 9.88 -5.35
C THR A 62 -6.49 8.38 -5.34
N ALA A 63 -7.26 7.89 -6.32
CA ALA A 63 -7.62 6.47 -6.44
C ALA A 63 -6.40 5.60 -6.77
N ILE A 64 -5.50 6.07 -7.65
CA ILE A 64 -4.28 5.34 -8.02
C ILE A 64 -3.38 5.15 -6.79
N PHE A 65 -3.09 6.23 -6.07
CA PHE A 65 -2.22 6.15 -4.89
C PHE A 65 -2.85 5.36 -3.75
N TRP A 66 -4.17 5.44 -3.56
CA TRP A 66 -4.89 4.61 -2.61
C TRP A 66 -4.76 3.12 -2.95
N GLY A 67 -4.92 2.78 -4.23
CA GLY A 67 -4.67 1.46 -4.80
C GLY A 67 -3.29 0.91 -4.46
N LEU A 68 -2.27 1.71 -4.78
CA LEU A 68 -0.87 1.37 -4.60
C LEU A 68 -0.51 1.19 -3.11
N ASP A 69 -0.94 2.10 -2.22
CA ASP A 69 -0.65 1.96 -0.79
C ASP A 69 -1.18 0.64 -0.22
N ALA A 70 -2.43 0.28 -0.57
CA ALA A 70 -2.99 -1.00 -0.16
C ALA A 70 -2.22 -2.18 -0.74
N TYR A 71 -1.69 -2.05 -1.96
CA TYR A 71 -0.94 -3.12 -2.63
C TYR A 71 0.37 -3.40 -1.91
N TYR A 72 1.15 -2.36 -1.61
CA TYR A 72 2.40 -2.52 -0.85
C TYR A 72 2.16 -3.07 0.55
N LEU A 73 1.11 -2.61 1.23
CA LEU A 73 0.74 -3.15 2.55
C LEU A 73 0.32 -4.63 2.48
N HIS A 74 -0.40 -5.04 1.43
CA HIS A 74 -0.75 -6.44 1.21
C HIS A 74 0.49 -7.31 0.97
N GLN A 75 1.43 -6.85 0.13
CA GLN A 75 2.69 -7.54 -0.10
C GLN A 75 3.52 -7.66 1.18
N GLU A 76 3.62 -6.58 1.96
CA GLU A 76 4.33 -6.59 3.24
C GLU A 76 3.76 -7.64 4.21
N ARG A 77 2.43 -7.79 4.26
CA ARG A 77 1.78 -8.82 5.09
C ARG A 77 2.09 -10.24 4.61
N LEU A 78 2.16 -10.46 3.31
CA LEU A 78 2.56 -11.76 2.74
C LEU A 78 4.00 -12.10 3.12
N TYR A 79 4.93 -11.16 2.96
CA TYR A 79 6.33 -11.36 3.34
C TYR A 79 6.52 -11.54 4.85
N ARG A 80 5.75 -10.84 5.69
CA ARG A 80 5.77 -11.06 7.15
C ARG A 80 5.37 -12.49 7.54
N ARG A 81 4.47 -13.12 6.78
CA ARG A 81 4.08 -14.52 7.02
C ARG A 81 5.10 -15.51 6.52
N LEU A 82 5.69 -15.26 5.36
CA LEU A 82 6.83 -16.04 4.87
C LEU A 82 7.99 -15.97 5.87
N TYR A 83 8.29 -14.78 6.41
CA TYR A 83 9.28 -14.59 7.47
C TYR A 83 8.94 -15.41 8.72
N ALA A 84 7.70 -15.33 9.22
CA ALA A 84 7.28 -16.10 10.39
C ALA A 84 7.41 -17.62 10.15
N ALA A 85 7.04 -18.12 8.96
CA ALA A 85 7.20 -19.53 8.62
C ALA A 85 8.69 -19.95 8.57
N ALA A 86 9.55 -19.15 7.93
CA ALA A 86 10.98 -19.40 7.87
C ALA A 86 11.65 -19.36 9.26
N ALA A 87 11.22 -18.43 10.13
CA ALA A 87 11.73 -18.31 11.50
C ALA A 87 11.27 -19.48 12.40
N ASN A 88 10.02 -19.93 12.24
CA ASN A 88 9.51 -21.09 12.94
C ASN A 88 10.31 -22.36 12.58
N ARG A 89 10.72 -22.50 11.31
CA ARG A 89 11.56 -23.63 10.85
C ARG A 89 12.92 -23.71 11.54
N LEU A 90 13.50 -22.57 11.92
CA LEU A 90 14.76 -22.52 12.68
C LEU A 90 14.58 -22.91 14.15
N THR A 91 13.39 -22.67 14.72
CA THR A 91 13.12 -22.93 16.15
C THR A 91 12.51 -24.32 16.38
N ASP A 92 11.69 -24.78 15.44
CA ASP A 92 10.98 -26.05 15.49
C ASP A 92 11.19 -26.86 14.19
N PRO A 93 12.04 -27.90 14.22
CA PRO A 93 12.27 -28.81 13.09
C PRO A 93 11.05 -29.66 12.68
N ALA A 94 9.93 -29.62 13.42
CA ALA A 94 8.68 -30.26 13.00
C ALA A 94 7.79 -29.35 12.14
N SER A 95 8.08 -28.04 12.08
CA SER A 95 7.32 -27.09 11.28
C SER A 95 7.54 -27.27 9.76
N PRO A 96 6.58 -26.83 8.91
CA PRO A 96 6.68 -26.98 7.46
C PRO A 96 7.99 -26.41 6.92
N ASP A 97 8.66 -27.16 6.06
CA ASP A 97 9.95 -26.74 5.53
C ASP A 97 9.79 -25.56 4.58
N VAL A 98 10.64 -24.55 4.77
CA VAL A 98 10.78 -23.40 3.89
C VAL A 98 12.16 -23.50 3.26
N ILE A 99 12.18 -23.55 1.93
CA ILE A 99 13.42 -23.68 1.16
C ILE A 99 14.25 -22.41 1.34
N PRO A 100 15.54 -22.51 1.70
CA PRO A 100 16.42 -21.35 1.79
C PRO A 100 16.41 -20.55 0.48
N PHE A 101 16.29 -19.23 0.61
CA PHE A 101 16.21 -18.26 -0.51
C PHE A 101 14.92 -18.30 -1.35
N ASP A 102 13.91 -19.09 -0.98
CA ASP A 102 12.60 -19.04 -1.65
C ASP A 102 11.79 -17.80 -1.27
N MET A 103 11.45 -16.98 -2.26
CA MET A 103 10.65 -15.76 -2.09
C MET A 103 9.17 -15.96 -2.44
N ASN A 104 8.73 -17.21 -2.57
CA ASN A 104 7.37 -17.55 -2.94
C ASN A 104 6.38 -17.30 -1.79
N THR A 105 5.53 -16.29 -1.97
CA THR A 105 4.47 -15.94 -1.01
C THR A 105 3.10 -16.56 -1.34
N THR A 106 2.98 -17.32 -2.43
CA THR A 106 1.69 -17.90 -2.85
C THR A 106 0.99 -18.75 -1.79
N PRO A 107 1.68 -19.57 -0.94
CA PRO A 107 1.01 -20.35 0.10
C PRO A 107 0.30 -19.48 1.15
N PHE A 108 0.76 -18.25 1.35
CA PHE A 108 0.24 -17.33 2.38
C PHE A 108 -0.88 -16.42 1.87
N ARG A 109 -1.22 -16.49 0.57
CA ARG A 109 -2.30 -15.66 -0.01
C ARG A 109 -3.67 -15.98 0.56
N ALA A 110 -3.98 -17.27 0.77
CA ALA A 110 -5.27 -17.70 1.29
C ALA A 110 -5.51 -17.25 2.73
N THR A 111 -4.44 -17.13 3.52
CA THR A 111 -4.53 -16.79 4.93
C THR A 111 -4.45 -15.28 5.17
N THR A 112 -4.00 -14.49 4.19
CA THR A 112 -3.79 -13.04 4.27
C THR A 112 -5.00 -12.29 3.70
N PRO A 113 -5.46 -11.17 4.30
CA PRO A 113 -6.52 -10.36 3.72
C PRO A 113 -6.18 -9.97 2.29
N SER A 114 -7.16 -10.06 1.39
CA SER A 114 -6.97 -9.64 0.00
C SER A 114 -6.56 -8.17 -0.09
N TRP A 115 -5.90 -7.81 -1.19
CA TRP A 115 -5.55 -6.42 -1.49
C TRP A 115 -6.78 -5.51 -1.46
N VAL A 116 -7.92 -5.96 -2.01
CA VAL A 116 -9.17 -5.19 -2.00
C VAL A 116 -9.69 -4.94 -0.58
N ARG A 117 -9.63 -5.95 0.29
CA ARG A 117 -9.97 -5.77 1.72
C ARG A 117 -8.98 -4.85 2.43
N THR A 118 -7.76 -4.74 1.93
CA THR A 118 -6.74 -3.85 2.48
C THR A 118 -7.01 -2.38 2.14
N LEU A 119 -7.62 -2.09 0.99
CA LEU A 119 -8.01 -0.72 0.61
C LEU A 119 -8.88 -0.02 1.65
N VAL A 120 -9.85 -0.77 2.20
CA VAL A 120 -10.84 -0.23 3.15
C VAL A 120 -10.36 -0.23 4.60
N THR A 121 -9.11 -0.64 4.87
CA THR A 121 -8.60 -0.58 6.24
C THR A 121 -8.40 0.86 6.70
N PRO A 122 -8.73 1.22 7.96
CA PRO A 122 -8.69 2.61 8.43
C PRO A 122 -7.34 3.30 8.20
N THR A 123 -6.25 2.56 8.35
CA THR A 123 -4.88 3.08 8.18
C THR A 123 -4.48 3.36 6.73
N VAL A 124 -5.22 2.83 5.76
CA VAL A 124 -5.00 3.03 4.32
C VAL A 124 -6.02 4.02 3.76
N ALA A 125 -7.27 3.93 4.22
CA ALA A 125 -8.37 4.77 3.73
C ALA A 125 -8.34 6.21 4.27
N ALA A 126 -7.70 6.48 5.41
CA ALA A 126 -7.78 7.79 6.06
C ALA A 126 -7.40 8.98 5.15
N ILE A 127 -6.20 8.96 4.53
CA ILE A 127 -5.73 10.06 3.68
C ILE A 127 -6.60 10.20 2.41
N PRO A 128 -6.84 9.13 1.63
CA PRO A 128 -7.69 9.20 0.44
C PRO A 128 -9.12 9.64 0.74
N VAL A 129 -9.73 9.18 1.84
CA VAL A 129 -11.09 9.58 2.23
C VAL A 129 -11.18 11.08 2.54
N VAL A 130 -10.20 11.63 3.25
CA VAL A 130 -10.17 13.07 3.52
C VAL A 130 -10.00 13.88 2.23
N LEU A 131 -9.10 13.46 1.34
CA LEU A 131 -8.87 14.14 0.06
C LEU A 131 -10.08 14.07 -0.86
N THR A 132 -10.71 12.90 -0.97
CA THR A 132 -11.93 12.73 -1.77
C THR A 132 -13.07 13.57 -1.22
N PHE A 133 -13.26 13.64 0.10
CA PHE A 133 -14.28 14.51 0.69
C PHE A 133 -14.03 15.99 0.40
N ALA A 134 -12.78 16.45 0.49
CA ALA A 134 -12.40 17.82 0.16
C ALA A 134 -12.72 18.17 -1.31
N ILE A 135 -12.35 17.28 -2.24
CA ILE A 135 -12.62 17.45 -3.69
C ILE A 135 -14.13 17.50 -3.97
N LEU A 136 -14.91 16.61 -3.33
CA LEU A 136 -16.37 16.56 -3.52
C LEU A 136 -17.06 17.80 -2.92
N ALA A 137 -16.59 18.28 -1.76
CA ALA A 137 -17.11 19.49 -1.15
C ALA A 137 -16.90 20.71 -2.05
N THR A 138 -15.71 20.86 -2.64
CA THR A 138 -15.45 21.98 -3.56
C THR A 138 -16.21 21.85 -4.87
N TRP A 139 -16.36 20.63 -5.39
CA TRP A 139 -17.18 20.39 -6.56
C TRP A 139 -18.65 20.77 -6.32
N MET A 140 -19.20 20.41 -5.16
CA MET A 140 -20.58 20.76 -4.78
C MET A 140 -20.79 22.28 -4.69
N VAL A 141 -19.85 23.00 -4.10
CA VAL A 141 -19.90 24.47 -4.03
C VAL A 141 -19.83 25.10 -5.42
N ALA A 142 -18.93 24.61 -6.29
CA ALA A 142 -18.81 25.12 -7.65
C ALA A 142 -20.10 24.88 -8.47
N VAL A 143 -20.68 23.68 -8.40
CA VAL A 143 -21.94 23.37 -9.08
C VAL A 143 -23.11 24.21 -8.56
N ALA A 144 -23.13 24.54 -7.26
CA ALA A 144 -24.16 25.41 -6.69
C ALA A 144 -24.03 26.88 -7.15
N ALA A 145 -22.81 27.34 -7.44
CA ALA A 145 -22.55 28.68 -7.96
C ALA A 145 -22.85 28.82 -9.46
N ASP A 146 -22.81 27.73 -10.21
CA ASP A 146 -23.14 27.66 -11.65
C ASP A 146 -24.68 27.62 -11.92
N ARG A 147 -25.52 27.51 -10.88
CA ARG A 147 -26.99 27.52 -10.97
C ARG A 147 -27.58 28.90 -10.77
#